data_AF-A0A2M7AVA8-F1
#
_entry.id   AF-A0A2M7AVA8-F1
#
_cell.length_a   1.000
_cell.length_b   1.000
_cell.length_c   1.000
_cell.angle_alpha   90.00
_cell.angle_beta   90.00
_cell.angle_gamma   90.00
#
_symmetry.space_group_name_H-M   'P 1'
#
loop_
_entity.id
_entity.type
_entity.pdbx_description
1 polymer ?
#
loop_
_entity_poly.entity_id
_entity_poly.type
_entity_poly.pdbx_seq_one_letter_code
_entity_poly.pdbx_strand_id
1 'polypeptide(L)'
;MKKIFFVIFILSTCYLIINTFSVFASLKLNEIYPAPLTNQDEWVEIYNDENNPVNIQGFYLTDSSGKKILITNEVLEPYSFTVASTPSGVLNNSNQTGKNYADIVYLYGVNDQLIDIATYSGTFNSNKTFAKCPNGNWFILNTPTKNATNETACQSLTPTPTLTITPTLTIVPTEGTGNLTPTSPAVVLTEAGPISYDNIYISEAMVNPMTGEKEWVEIYNNNDFSVSLSNWFIDDLENAGSSPKVFSLEITAKSYAIFDFSSSIFNNDGDSIRLLDFNKNLKDDFE
;
A
#
# COMPACT_ATOMS: atom_id res chain seq x y z
N MET A 1 53.88 52.84 12.92
CA MET A 1 52.58 52.37 13.47
C MET A 1 51.47 53.14 12.76
N LYS A 2 50.41 52.46 12.30
CA LYS A 2 49.28 52.96 11.48
C LYS A 2 49.49 53.07 9.96
N LYS A 3 49.75 51.94 9.30
CA LYS A 3 49.27 51.66 7.94
C LYS A 3 48.91 50.16 7.93
N ILE A 4 47.84 49.80 7.23
CA ILE A 4 47.14 48.49 7.22
C ILE A 4 45.89 48.51 8.11
N PHE A 5 44.87 49.23 7.61
CA PHE A 5 43.48 49.14 8.05
C PHE A 5 42.61 49.20 6.79
N PHE A 6 42.91 48.38 5.78
CA PHE A 6 42.06 48.29 4.58
C PHE A 6 42.38 47.07 3.70
N VAL A 7 42.44 45.86 4.23
CA VAL A 7 42.32 44.65 3.39
C VAL A 7 41.66 43.57 4.23
N ILE A 8 40.74 42.83 3.60
CA ILE A 8 40.10 41.60 4.09
C ILE A 8 38.89 41.84 5.02
N PHE A 9 37.88 42.55 4.52
CA PHE A 9 36.48 42.32 4.93
C PHE A 9 35.66 41.83 3.72
N ILE A 10 36.26 40.97 2.89
CA ILE A 10 35.60 40.26 1.80
C ILE A 10 36.30 38.92 1.72
N LEU A 11 35.87 37.94 2.51
CA LEU A 11 36.12 36.49 2.36
C LEU A 11 35.83 35.77 3.70
N SER A 12 34.61 35.91 4.20
CA SER A 12 34.10 34.92 5.17
C SER A 12 32.57 34.86 5.20
N THR A 13 31.92 35.12 4.06
CA THR A 13 30.63 34.53 3.76
C THR A 13 30.90 33.37 2.81
N CYS A 14 31.52 32.32 3.34
CA CYS A 14 31.38 30.99 2.78
C CYS A 14 29.90 30.64 2.99
N TYR A 15 29.08 31.08 2.04
CA TYR A 15 27.73 30.59 1.87
C TYR A 15 27.90 29.10 1.64
N LEU A 16 27.72 28.30 2.69
CA LEU A 16 27.41 26.90 2.51
C LEU A 16 26.14 26.92 1.66
N ILE A 17 26.32 26.80 0.34
CA ILE A 17 25.28 26.27 -0.52
C ILE A 17 25.20 24.82 -0.07
N ILE A 18 24.40 24.60 0.97
CA ILE A 18 23.87 23.29 1.26
C ILE A 18 23.09 22.97 0.00
N ASN A 19 23.73 22.27 -0.95
CA ASN A 19 23.01 21.52 -1.95
C ASN A 19 22.31 20.45 -1.14
N THR A 20 21.16 20.81 -0.58
CA THR A 20 20.14 19.85 -0.21
C THR A 20 19.78 19.20 -1.54
N PHE A 21 20.47 18.12 -1.88
CA PHE A 21 19.91 17.14 -2.79
C PHE A 21 18.60 16.75 -2.12
N SER A 22 17.51 17.33 -2.62
CA SER A 22 16.19 16.88 -2.26
C SER A 22 16.16 15.43 -2.73
N VAL A 23 16.29 14.50 -1.79
CA VAL A 23 16.10 13.08 -2.08
C VAL A 23 14.61 12.94 -2.28
N PHE A 24 14.14 13.19 -3.49
CA PHE A 24 12.76 12.91 -3.87
C PHE A 24 12.61 11.38 -3.88
N ALA A 25 12.23 10.82 -2.74
CA ALA A 25 11.50 9.55 -2.70
C ALA A 25 10.04 9.94 -2.85
N SER A 26 9.47 9.71 -4.04
CA SER A 26 8.31 10.48 -4.51
C SER A 26 7.35 9.72 -5.42
N LEU A 27 7.90 8.84 -6.26
CA LEU A 27 7.13 8.01 -7.18
C LEU A 27 7.72 6.61 -7.19
N LYS A 28 6.83 5.62 -7.13
CA LYS A 28 7.20 4.22 -7.04
C LYS A 28 6.63 3.46 -8.23
N LEU A 29 7.42 2.56 -8.80
CA LEU A 29 6.87 1.48 -9.61
C LEU A 29 5.99 0.63 -8.71
N ASN A 30 4.74 0.38 -9.15
CA ASN A 30 3.73 -0.31 -8.36
C ASN A 30 3.40 -1.69 -8.92
N GLU A 31 3.13 -1.79 -10.21
CA GLU A 31 2.70 -3.04 -10.85
C GLU A 31 3.16 -3.12 -12.30
N ILE A 32 3.58 -4.30 -12.75
CA ILE A 32 4.11 -4.56 -14.09
C ILE A 32 3.32 -5.70 -14.72
N TYR A 33 2.78 -5.47 -15.91
CA TYR A 33 2.02 -6.45 -16.68
C TYR A 33 2.73 -6.79 -18.00
N PRO A 34 3.59 -7.84 -18.00
CA PRO A 34 4.46 -8.15 -19.14
C PRO A 34 3.85 -9.11 -20.18
N ALA A 35 2.70 -9.73 -19.88
CA ALA A 35 2.16 -10.84 -20.68
C ALA A 35 0.65 -10.72 -20.98
N PRO A 36 0.22 -9.67 -21.69
CA PRO A 36 -1.17 -9.48 -22.09
C PRO A 36 -1.72 -10.59 -23.00
N LEU A 37 -3.06 -10.62 -23.17
CA LEU A 37 -3.65 -11.38 -24.27
C LEU A 37 -3.23 -10.80 -25.63
N THR A 38 -3.36 -11.60 -26.69
CA THR A 38 -3.10 -11.12 -28.05
C THR A 38 -3.90 -9.86 -28.35
N ASN A 39 -3.23 -8.84 -28.91
CA ASN A 39 -3.79 -7.51 -29.22
C ASN A 39 -4.16 -6.65 -27.99
N GLN A 40 -3.64 -6.96 -26.81
CA GLN A 40 -3.67 -6.06 -25.65
C GLN A 40 -2.27 -5.51 -25.37
N ASP A 41 -2.23 -4.35 -24.72
CA ASP A 41 -1.00 -3.67 -24.37
C ASP A 41 -0.40 -4.20 -23.06
N GLU A 42 0.92 -4.22 -23.03
CA GLU A 42 1.71 -4.31 -21.80
C GLU A 42 1.59 -2.97 -21.06
N TRP A 43 1.74 -3.00 -19.74
CA TRP A 43 1.72 -1.77 -18.98
C TRP A 43 2.55 -1.84 -17.70
N VAL A 44 2.92 -0.65 -17.24
CA VAL A 44 3.57 -0.41 -15.96
C VAL A 44 2.75 0.64 -15.23
N GLU A 45 2.48 0.39 -13.96
CA GLU A 45 1.82 1.32 -13.07
C GLU A 45 2.82 2.01 -12.14
N ILE A 46 2.61 3.30 -11.97
CA ILE A 46 3.34 4.17 -11.06
C ILE A 46 2.38 4.66 -9.97
N TYR A 47 2.84 4.66 -8.73
CA TYR A 47 2.13 5.14 -7.56
C TYR A 47 2.83 6.36 -6.97
N ASN A 48 2.04 7.40 -6.67
CA ASN A 48 2.48 8.51 -5.85
C ASN A 48 2.25 8.17 -4.38
N ASP A 49 3.31 7.93 -3.63
CA ASP A 49 3.22 7.67 -2.18
C ASP A 49 3.36 8.95 -1.33
N GLU A 50 3.37 10.12 -1.98
CA GLU A 50 3.39 11.40 -1.28
C GLU A 50 1.99 11.90 -0.94
N ASN A 51 1.96 12.81 0.04
CA ASN A 51 0.80 13.63 0.41
C ASN A 51 0.53 14.80 -0.56
N ASN A 52 1.38 15.01 -1.55
CA ASN A 52 1.28 16.15 -2.47
C ASN A 52 1.17 15.67 -3.93
N PRO A 53 0.49 16.43 -4.80
CA PRO A 53 0.49 16.14 -6.22
C PRO A 53 1.91 16.29 -6.78
N VAL A 54 2.33 15.33 -7.60
CA VAL A 54 3.64 15.32 -8.27
C VAL A 54 3.47 15.65 -9.74
N ASN A 55 4.17 16.68 -10.22
CA ASN A 55 4.24 16.95 -11.66
C ASN A 55 5.13 15.90 -12.32
N ILE A 56 4.52 15.07 -13.16
CA ILE A 56 5.13 13.96 -13.89
C ILE A 56 5.25 14.25 -15.40
N GLN A 57 5.03 15.50 -15.82
CA GLN A 57 5.21 15.89 -17.21
C GLN A 57 6.64 15.62 -17.68
N GLY A 58 6.78 14.84 -18.75
CA GLY A 58 8.08 14.47 -19.31
C GLY A 58 8.78 13.31 -18.61
N PHE A 59 8.17 12.71 -17.58
CA PHE A 59 8.64 11.46 -17.00
C PHE A 59 8.39 10.32 -18.00
N TYR A 60 9.26 9.31 -17.97
CA TYR A 60 9.16 8.18 -18.87
C TYR A 60 9.76 6.91 -18.25
N LEU A 61 9.38 5.77 -18.79
CA LEU A 61 9.97 4.49 -18.42
C LEU A 61 10.87 3.98 -19.54
N THR A 62 11.80 3.08 -19.20
CA THR A 62 12.47 2.22 -20.17
C THR A 62 12.50 0.78 -19.70
N ASP A 63 12.60 -0.15 -20.65
CA ASP A 63 13.03 -1.52 -20.41
C ASP A 63 14.56 -1.63 -20.44
N SER A 64 15.09 -2.85 -20.29
CA SER A 64 16.54 -3.10 -20.39
C SER A 64 17.13 -2.88 -21.80
N SER A 65 16.31 -2.87 -22.86
CA SER A 65 16.74 -2.50 -24.22
C SER A 65 16.85 -0.98 -24.44
N GLY A 66 16.32 -0.17 -23.50
CA GLY A 66 16.29 1.29 -23.59
C GLY A 66 15.10 1.83 -24.41
N LYS A 67 14.13 0.99 -24.76
CA LYS A 67 12.91 1.43 -25.44
C LYS A 67 12.08 2.26 -24.47
N LYS A 68 11.77 3.50 -24.88
CA LYS A 68 10.99 4.43 -24.06
C LYS A 68 9.50 4.07 -24.07
N ILE A 69 8.89 4.05 -22.89
CA ILE A 69 7.45 3.99 -22.67
C ILE A 69 7.04 5.32 -22.06
N LEU A 70 6.08 6.00 -22.69
CA LEU A 70 5.69 7.36 -22.30
C LEU A 70 4.62 7.34 -21.21
N ILE A 71 4.75 8.25 -20.25
CA ILE A 71 3.72 8.58 -19.28
C ILE A 71 2.99 9.81 -19.83
N THR A 72 1.67 9.72 -20.02
CA THR A 72 0.88 10.78 -20.67
C THR A 72 0.27 11.78 -19.69
N ASN A 73 0.17 11.42 -18.42
CA ASN A 73 -0.34 12.30 -17.38
C ASN A 73 0.69 13.40 -17.08
N GLU A 74 0.19 14.60 -16.75
CA GLU A 74 1.04 15.74 -16.38
C GLU A 74 1.21 15.84 -14.87
N VAL A 75 0.19 15.47 -14.11
CA VAL A 75 0.18 15.49 -12.65
C VAL A 75 -0.34 14.15 -12.14
N LEU A 76 0.29 13.62 -11.10
CA LEU A 76 -0.18 12.49 -10.33
C LEU A 76 -0.59 12.97 -8.94
N GLU A 77 -1.87 12.84 -8.61
CA GLU A 77 -2.42 13.26 -7.33
C GLU A 77 -1.82 12.45 -6.16
N PRO A 78 -1.88 12.96 -4.91
CA PRO A 78 -1.48 12.19 -3.73
C PRO A 78 -2.12 10.81 -3.71
N TYR A 79 -1.36 9.79 -3.31
CA TYR A 79 -1.86 8.42 -3.13
C TYR A 79 -2.60 7.83 -4.34
N SER A 80 -2.30 8.32 -5.55
CA SER A 80 -2.96 7.90 -6.78
C SER A 80 -2.04 7.13 -7.72
N PHE A 81 -2.65 6.45 -8.70
CA PHE A 81 -1.98 5.59 -9.67
C PHE A 81 -2.04 6.19 -11.07
N THR A 82 -1.01 5.93 -11.88
CA THR A 82 -1.05 6.17 -13.33
C THR A 82 -0.41 5.01 -14.07
N VAL A 83 -0.86 4.78 -15.30
CA VAL A 83 -0.46 3.65 -16.12
C VAL A 83 0.23 4.15 -17.38
N ALA A 84 1.43 3.65 -17.63
CA ALA A 84 2.12 3.76 -18.90
C ALA A 84 1.91 2.47 -19.70
N SER A 85 1.28 2.57 -20.87
CA SER A 85 0.99 1.41 -21.73
C SER A 85 1.94 1.37 -22.94
N THR A 86 2.27 0.17 -23.40
CA THR A 86 3.17 -0.06 -24.53
C THR A 86 2.67 -1.23 -25.37
N PRO A 87 2.87 -1.23 -26.71
CA PRO A 87 2.57 -2.40 -27.53
C PRO A 87 3.28 -3.64 -26.98
N SER A 88 2.64 -4.81 -27.10
CA SER A 88 3.25 -6.06 -26.64
C SER A 88 4.61 -6.31 -27.32
N GLY A 89 5.58 -6.80 -26.55
CA GLY A 89 6.93 -7.08 -27.02
C GLY A 89 8.03 -6.25 -26.35
N VAL A 90 7.69 -5.38 -25.38
CA VAL A 90 8.64 -4.44 -24.77
C VAL A 90 9.06 -4.89 -23.38
N LEU A 91 8.11 -5.25 -22.53
CA LEU A 91 8.30 -5.75 -21.18
C LEU A 91 8.47 -7.28 -21.15
N ASN A 92 8.96 -7.88 -22.23
CA ASN A 92 9.14 -9.34 -22.32
C ASN A 92 10.34 -9.73 -23.18
N ASN A 93 11.35 -8.88 -23.17
CA ASN A 93 12.48 -8.94 -24.09
C ASN A 93 13.48 -10.10 -23.82
N SER A 94 13.42 -10.78 -22.66
CA SER A 94 14.35 -11.88 -22.35
C SER A 94 13.67 -13.22 -22.03
N ASN A 95 14.20 -14.29 -22.66
CA ASN A 95 13.87 -15.72 -22.57
C ASN A 95 12.53 -16.24 -23.14
N GLN A 96 12.41 -16.23 -24.47
CA GLN A 96 11.30 -16.85 -25.23
C GLN A 96 11.29 -18.41 -25.24
N THR A 97 11.71 -19.08 -24.16
CA THR A 97 11.45 -20.52 -24.01
C THR A 97 10.54 -20.75 -22.80
N GLY A 98 9.28 -21.13 -23.08
CA GLY A 98 8.35 -21.63 -22.05
C GLY A 98 7.62 -20.58 -21.20
N LYS A 99 7.38 -19.34 -21.68
CA LYS A 99 6.69 -18.25 -20.94
C LYS A 99 7.42 -17.79 -19.67
N ASN A 100 8.74 -17.94 -19.60
CA ASN A 100 9.56 -17.35 -18.55
C ASN A 100 10.04 -15.98 -19.01
N TYR A 101 9.46 -14.94 -18.43
CA TYR A 101 9.79 -13.55 -18.71
C TYR A 101 10.82 -13.06 -17.71
N ALA A 102 11.75 -12.24 -18.13
CA ALA A 102 12.58 -11.44 -17.24
C ALA A 102 12.93 -10.11 -17.90
N ASP A 103 12.95 -9.04 -17.14
CA ASP A 103 13.32 -7.71 -17.61
C ASP A 103 13.61 -6.77 -16.43
N ILE A 104 14.04 -5.55 -16.77
CA ILE A 104 14.23 -4.45 -15.84
C ILE A 104 13.44 -3.25 -16.35
N VAL A 105 12.63 -2.65 -15.48
CA VAL A 105 11.92 -1.40 -15.74
C VAL A 105 12.59 -0.28 -14.94
N TYR A 106 12.91 0.80 -15.61
CA TYR A 106 13.45 2.01 -15.04
C TYR A 106 12.41 3.13 -15.15
N LEU A 107 12.19 3.88 -14.07
CA LEU A 107 11.43 5.13 -14.08
C LEU A 107 12.39 6.31 -14.05
N TYR A 108 12.31 7.14 -15.08
CA TYR A 108 13.08 8.36 -15.22
C TYR A 108 12.19 9.59 -15.08
N GLY A 109 12.69 10.56 -14.33
CA GLY A 109 12.18 11.92 -14.30
C GLY A 109 12.78 12.76 -15.42
N VAL A 110 12.63 14.08 -15.29
CA VAL A 110 13.26 15.04 -16.21
C VAL A 110 14.79 14.96 -16.17
N ASN A 111 15.44 15.30 -17.28
CA ASN A 111 16.91 15.27 -17.43
C ASN A 111 17.55 13.90 -17.12
N ASP A 112 16.84 12.82 -17.42
CA ASP A 112 17.30 11.43 -17.22
C ASP A 112 17.64 11.09 -15.76
N GLN A 113 17.02 11.77 -14.80
CA GLN A 113 17.13 11.42 -13.38
C GLN A 113 16.44 10.08 -13.12
N LEU A 114 17.19 9.08 -12.62
CA LEU A 114 16.60 7.81 -12.18
C LEU A 114 15.78 8.04 -10.90
N ILE A 115 14.52 7.64 -10.93
CA ILE A 115 13.56 7.77 -9.82
C ILE A 115 13.34 6.43 -9.12
N ASP A 116 13.01 5.38 -9.88
CA ASP A 116 12.80 4.03 -9.34
C ASP A 116 13.23 2.97 -10.36
N ILE A 117 13.44 1.75 -9.88
CA ILE A 117 13.83 0.60 -10.68
C ILE A 117 13.17 -0.67 -10.14
N ALA A 118 12.65 -1.50 -11.05
CA ALA A 118 12.11 -2.81 -10.72
C ALA A 118 12.70 -3.86 -11.67
N THR A 119 13.29 -4.91 -11.10
CA THR A 119 13.74 -6.09 -11.84
C THR A 119 12.78 -7.23 -11.54
N TYR A 120 12.30 -7.91 -12.57
CA TYR A 120 11.38 -9.03 -12.40
C TYR A 120 11.78 -10.21 -13.27
N SER A 121 11.41 -11.40 -12.79
CA SER A 121 11.49 -12.63 -13.56
C SER A 121 10.43 -13.61 -13.09
N GLY A 122 9.96 -14.47 -13.97
CA GLY A 122 9.00 -15.52 -13.63
C GLY A 122 8.10 -15.94 -14.78
N THR A 123 7.14 -16.81 -14.47
CA THR A 123 6.17 -17.29 -15.45
C THR A 123 4.91 -16.43 -15.41
N PHE A 124 4.66 -15.69 -16.50
CA PHE A 124 3.51 -14.80 -16.63
C PHE A 124 2.50 -15.29 -17.67
N ASN A 125 1.26 -14.85 -17.51
CA ASN A 125 0.18 -14.99 -18.46
C ASN A 125 -0.74 -13.77 -18.28
N SER A 126 -1.86 -13.73 -19.00
CA SER A 126 -2.79 -12.60 -18.97
C SER A 126 -3.45 -12.30 -17.62
N ASN A 127 -3.30 -13.17 -16.63
CA ASN A 127 -3.84 -12.95 -15.30
C ASN A 127 -2.75 -12.60 -14.30
N LYS A 128 -1.48 -12.56 -14.70
CA LYS A 128 -0.35 -12.39 -13.79
C LYS A 128 0.35 -11.07 -14.01
N THR A 129 0.62 -10.40 -12.90
CA THR A 129 1.41 -9.17 -12.82
C THR A 129 2.51 -9.34 -11.80
N PHE A 130 3.57 -8.53 -11.92
CA PHE A 130 4.58 -8.39 -10.89
C PHE A 130 4.28 -7.10 -10.14
N ALA A 131 3.89 -7.20 -8.87
CA ALA A 131 3.34 -6.06 -8.14
C ALA A 131 3.98 -5.91 -6.76
N LYS A 132 4.10 -4.66 -6.31
CA LYS A 132 4.64 -4.29 -5.01
C LYS A 132 3.52 -4.36 -3.98
N CYS A 133 3.61 -5.29 -3.05
CA CYS A 133 2.65 -5.40 -1.95
C CYS A 133 2.88 -4.29 -0.91
N PRO A 134 1.90 -4.01 -0.03
CA PRO A 134 2.02 -2.96 0.99
C PRO A 134 3.23 -3.10 1.92
N ASN A 135 3.75 -4.33 2.09
CA ASN A 135 5.00 -4.58 2.83
C ASN A 135 6.28 -4.14 2.09
N GLY A 136 6.16 -3.53 0.91
CA GLY A 136 7.25 -3.08 0.05
C GLY A 136 7.91 -4.18 -0.80
N ASN A 137 7.52 -5.45 -0.61
CA ASN A 137 8.08 -6.57 -1.36
C ASN A 137 7.30 -6.81 -2.64
N TRP A 138 8.01 -7.25 -3.67
CA TRP A 138 7.41 -7.60 -4.96
C TRP A 138 7.01 -9.07 -5.02
N PHE A 139 5.84 -9.34 -5.59
CA PHE A 139 5.33 -10.69 -5.81
C PHE A 139 4.69 -10.82 -7.19
N ILE A 140 4.56 -12.06 -7.67
CA ILE A 140 3.72 -12.36 -8.83
C ILE A 140 2.28 -12.55 -8.33
N LEU A 141 1.40 -11.63 -8.69
CA LEU A 141 -0.03 -11.71 -8.38
C LEU A 141 -0.76 -12.53 -9.44
N ASN A 142 -1.93 -13.09 -9.09
CA ASN A 142 -2.78 -13.86 -10.00
C ASN A 142 -3.99 -13.07 -10.52
N THR A 143 -4.08 -11.79 -10.16
CA THR A 143 -5.12 -10.86 -10.59
C THR A 143 -4.47 -9.50 -10.75
N PRO A 144 -4.51 -8.87 -11.94
CA PRO A 144 -4.02 -7.52 -12.14
C PRO A 144 -4.85 -6.49 -11.35
N THR A 145 -4.21 -5.49 -10.76
CA THR A 145 -4.83 -4.43 -9.94
C THR A 145 -4.68 -3.04 -10.55
N LYS A 146 -4.78 -2.97 -11.88
CA LYS A 146 -4.64 -1.73 -12.66
C LYS A 146 -5.53 -0.59 -12.15
N ASN A 147 -4.90 0.55 -11.88
CA ASN A 147 -5.41 1.77 -11.25
C ASN A 147 -6.00 1.56 -9.84
N ALA A 148 -5.53 0.55 -9.10
CA ALA A 148 -6.03 0.20 -7.78
C ALA A 148 -4.91 -0.32 -6.87
N THR A 149 -5.20 -0.45 -5.57
CA THR A 149 -4.26 -1.05 -4.62
C THR A 149 -4.00 -2.53 -4.91
N ASN A 150 -2.75 -2.96 -4.73
CA ASN A 150 -2.33 -4.36 -4.83
C ASN A 150 -2.78 -5.21 -3.61
N GLU A 151 -3.32 -4.58 -2.56
CA GLU A 151 -3.50 -5.20 -1.23
C GLU A 151 -4.33 -6.50 -1.25
N THR A 152 -5.53 -6.47 -1.82
CA THR A 152 -6.42 -7.64 -1.88
C THR A 152 -5.77 -8.79 -2.65
N ALA A 153 -5.09 -8.48 -3.75
CA ALA A 153 -4.41 -9.47 -4.58
C ALA A 153 -3.15 -10.03 -3.88
N CYS A 154 -2.47 -9.23 -3.06
CA CYS A 154 -1.37 -9.66 -2.18
C CYS A 154 -1.84 -10.58 -1.05
N GLN A 155 -2.99 -10.30 -0.42
CA GLN A 155 -3.55 -11.14 0.63
C GLN A 155 -3.91 -12.54 0.08
N SER A 156 -4.37 -12.63 -1.17
CA SER A 156 -4.63 -13.90 -1.85
C SER A 156 -3.40 -14.80 -2.04
N LEU A 157 -2.17 -14.28 -1.87
CA LEU A 157 -0.95 -15.10 -1.93
C LEU A 157 -0.66 -15.82 -0.62
N THR A 158 -1.17 -15.29 0.49
CA THR A 158 -0.96 -15.87 1.81
C THR A 158 -1.97 -17.00 1.99
N PRO A 159 -1.54 -18.24 2.30
CA PRO A 159 -2.49 -19.31 2.55
C PRO A 159 -3.44 -18.87 3.66
N THR A 160 -4.74 -18.85 3.37
CA THR A 160 -5.77 -18.62 4.39
C THR A 160 -5.45 -19.53 5.57
N PRO A 161 -5.21 -19.00 6.79
CA PRO A 161 -4.97 -19.86 7.93
C PRO A 161 -6.21 -20.74 8.09
N THR A 162 -6.03 -22.02 7.77
CA THR A 162 -7.08 -23.00 8.01
C THR A 162 -7.22 -23.05 9.51
N LEU A 163 -8.38 -22.63 10.03
CA LEU A 163 -8.72 -22.72 11.44
C LEU A 163 -8.53 -24.18 11.87
N THR A 164 -7.36 -24.47 12.42
CA THR A 164 -7.08 -25.76 13.00
C THR A 164 -7.77 -25.70 14.35
N ILE A 165 -9.01 -26.19 14.39
CA ILE A 165 -9.73 -26.43 15.64
C ILE A 165 -8.78 -27.18 16.56
N THR A 166 -8.21 -26.46 17.53
CA THR A 166 -7.34 -27.05 18.54
C THR A 166 -8.23 -28.03 19.31
N PRO A 167 -7.88 -29.32 19.42
CA PRO A 167 -8.72 -30.27 20.12
C PRO A 167 -8.93 -29.77 21.55
N THR A 168 -10.19 -29.57 21.91
CA THR A 168 -10.61 -29.23 23.27
C THR A 168 -9.98 -30.25 24.22
N LEU A 169 -9.10 -29.78 25.11
CA LEU A 169 -8.44 -30.62 26.09
C LEU A 169 -9.51 -31.29 26.96
N THR A 170 -9.72 -32.59 26.75
CA THR A 170 -10.46 -33.43 27.67
C THR A 170 -9.52 -33.70 28.84
N ILE A 171 -9.70 -32.97 29.93
CA ILE A 171 -8.97 -33.20 31.18
C ILE A 171 -9.37 -34.57 31.72
N VAL A 172 -8.47 -35.54 31.56
CA VAL A 172 -8.49 -36.81 32.30
C VAL A 172 -7.59 -36.63 33.53
N PRO A 173 -8.09 -36.83 34.76
CA PRO A 173 -7.24 -36.77 35.94
C PRO A 173 -6.48 -38.10 36.08
N THR A 174 -5.16 -38.05 35.94
CA THR A 174 -4.29 -39.18 36.32
C THR A 174 -3.00 -38.64 36.95
N GLU A 175 -2.81 -38.99 38.23
CA GLU A 175 -1.56 -38.83 38.97
C GLU A 175 -0.43 -39.63 38.31
N GLY A 176 0.77 -39.04 38.18
CA GLY A 176 1.93 -39.79 37.69
C GLY A 176 3.15 -38.92 37.45
N THR A 177 4.09 -39.02 38.37
CA THR A 177 5.45 -38.46 38.36
C THR A 177 6.27 -38.86 37.12
N GLY A 178 6.92 -37.90 36.44
CA GLY A 178 7.87 -38.23 35.38
C GLY A 178 8.44 -37.01 34.65
N ASN A 179 9.53 -36.47 35.19
CA ASN A 179 10.39 -35.45 34.60
C ASN A 179 11.08 -35.95 33.31
N LEU A 180 10.96 -35.25 32.17
CA LEU A 180 12.03 -35.04 31.18
C LEU A 180 11.76 -33.81 30.29
N THR A 181 12.77 -32.95 30.21
CA THR A 181 12.83 -31.67 29.51
C THR A 181 13.34 -31.87 28.06
N PRO A 182 12.74 -31.22 27.06
CA PRO A 182 13.47 -30.77 25.88
C PRO A 182 13.49 -29.25 25.82
N THR A 183 14.67 -28.65 25.97
CA THR A 183 14.91 -27.22 25.82
C THR A 183 14.83 -26.85 24.34
N SER A 184 13.67 -26.37 23.89
CA SER A 184 13.53 -25.62 22.65
C SER A 184 14.19 -24.25 22.82
N PRO A 185 14.96 -23.74 21.85
CA PRO A 185 15.40 -22.34 21.85
C PRO A 185 14.15 -21.44 21.92
N ALA A 186 14.06 -20.61 22.96
CA ALA A 186 13.00 -19.63 23.08
C ALA A 186 13.20 -18.56 22.00
N VAL A 187 12.24 -18.46 21.07
CA VAL A 187 12.09 -17.27 20.23
C VAL A 187 11.76 -16.13 21.18
N VAL A 188 12.67 -15.16 21.28
CA VAL A 188 12.46 -13.93 22.03
C VAL A 188 11.41 -13.13 21.26
N LEU A 189 10.15 -13.30 21.64
CA LEU A 189 9.06 -12.42 21.25
C LEU A 189 9.30 -11.09 21.99
N THR A 190 9.70 -10.08 21.23
CA THR A 190 9.70 -8.70 21.71
C THR A 190 8.27 -8.31 22.04
N GLU A 191 8.01 -8.03 23.32
CA GLU A 191 6.74 -7.55 23.84
C GLU A 191 6.34 -6.26 23.11
N ALA A 192 5.25 -6.32 22.34
CA ALA A 192 4.67 -5.14 21.71
C ALA A 192 4.22 -4.18 22.82
N GLY A 193 4.67 -2.93 22.74
CA GLY A 193 4.22 -1.88 23.64
C GLY A 193 2.69 -1.70 23.61
N PRO A 194 2.12 -0.89 24.51
CA PRO A 194 0.68 -0.64 24.54
C PRO A 194 0.19 -0.19 23.16
N ILE A 195 -0.69 -0.98 22.55
CA ILE A 195 -1.32 -0.66 21.27
C ILE A 195 -2.20 0.57 21.50
N SER A 196 -1.80 1.72 20.96
CA SER A 196 -2.66 2.89 20.91
C SER A 196 -3.53 2.82 19.67
N TYR A 197 -4.82 3.10 19.85
CA TYR A 197 -5.81 3.27 18.79
C TYR A 197 -6.11 4.74 18.53
N ASP A 198 -5.30 5.63 19.10
CA ASP A 198 -5.35 7.04 18.80
C ASP A 198 -4.92 7.23 17.33
N ASN A 199 -5.50 8.19 16.62
CA ASN A 199 -5.22 8.45 15.21
C ASN A 199 -5.72 7.41 14.19
N ILE A 200 -6.83 6.72 14.49
CA ILE A 200 -7.62 5.99 13.50
C ILE A 200 -8.82 6.86 13.12
N TYR A 201 -9.01 7.10 11.82
CA TYR A 201 -10.01 8.03 11.30
C TYR A 201 -10.83 7.41 10.18
N ILE A 202 -12.01 7.95 9.93
CA ILE A 202 -12.73 7.76 8.66
C ILE A 202 -12.14 8.76 7.65
N SER A 203 -11.69 8.29 6.50
CA SER A 203 -11.16 9.17 5.43
C SER A 203 -12.17 9.43 4.32
N GLU A 204 -13.00 8.44 3.99
CA GLU A 204 -14.01 8.57 2.94
C GLU A 204 -15.19 7.62 3.23
N ALA A 205 -16.36 7.95 2.68
CA ALA A 205 -17.50 7.05 2.68
C ALA A 205 -18.33 7.20 1.41
N MET A 206 -18.74 6.06 0.86
CA MET A 206 -19.75 5.98 -0.18
C MET A 206 -21.09 5.63 0.44
N VAL A 207 -21.92 6.63 0.69
CA VAL A 207 -23.21 6.47 1.37
C VAL A 207 -24.36 6.17 0.41
N ASN A 208 -24.26 6.58 -0.86
CA ASN A 208 -25.32 6.42 -1.87
C ASN A 208 -24.75 5.92 -3.22
N PRO A 209 -24.39 4.63 -3.30
CA PRO A 209 -23.80 4.04 -4.51
C PRO A 209 -24.84 3.85 -5.63
N MET A 210 -24.39 3.64 -6.86
CA MET A 210 -25.29 3.30 -7.97
C MET A 210 -26.00 1.95 -7.72
N THR A 211 -27.19 1.76 -8.30
CA THR A 211 -27.95 0.52 -8.14
C THR A 211 -27.11 -0.72 -8.48
N GLY A 212 -26.87 -1.57 -7.49
CA GLY A 212 -26.07 -2.81 -7.63
C GLY A 212 -24.65 -2.72 -7.09
N GLU A 213 -24.20 -1.53 -6.68
CA GLU A 213 -22.96 -1.30 -5.95
C GLU A 213 -23.22 -1.26 -4.43
N LYS A 214 -22.16 -1.26 -3.63
CA LYS A 214 -22.23 -1.32 -2.17
C LYS A 214 -21.85 0.01 -1.55
N GLU A 215 -22.46 0.29 -0.40
CA GLU A 215 -21.94 1.31 0.51
C GLU A 215 -20.63 0.82 1.10
N TRP A 216 -19.71 1.75 1.37
CA TRP A 216 -18.44 1.44 2.00
C TRP A 216 -17.91 2.63 2.80
N VAL A 217 -17.05 2.34 3.76
CA VAL A 217 -16.24 3.35 4.47
C VAL A 217 -14.75 3.03 4.28
N GLU A 218 -13.95 4.07 4.13
CA GLU A 218 -12.49 3.99 4.17
C GLU A 218 -11.99 4.47 5.52
N ILE A 219 -11.10 3.69 6.13
CA ILE A 219 -10.52 3.95 7.45
C ILE A 219 -9.03 4.18 7.27
N TYR A 220 -8.53 5.31 7.78
CA TYR A 220 -7.13 5.68 7.75
C TYR A 220 -6.46 5.43 9.11
N ASN A 221 -5.34 4.71 9.09
CA ASN A 221 -4.44 4.59 10.25
C ASN A 221 -3.32 5.61 10.14
N ASN A 222 -3.43 6.72 10.87
CA ASN A 222 -2.39 7.75 10.90
C ASN A 222 -1.27 7.44 11.93
N ASN A 223 -1.20 6.24 12.50
CA ASN A 223 -0.07 5.85 13.33
C ASN A 223 1.15 5.52 12.48
N ASP A 224 2.34 5.57 13.11
CA ASP A 224 3.60 5.09 12.53
C ASP A 224 3.77 3.56 12.72
N PHE A 225 2.73 2.87 13.20
CA PHE A 225 2.69 1.41 13.40
C PHE A 225 1.37 0.81 12.89
N SER A 226 1.39 -0.48 12.57
CA SER A 226 0.19 -1.22 12.14
C SER A 226 -0.78 -1.39 13.30
N VAL A 227 -2.07 -1.27 13.02
CA VAL A 227 -3.14 -1.37 14.02
C VAL A 227 -4.15 -2.45 13.60
N SER A 228 -4.43 -3.35 14.54
CA SER A 228 -5.49 -4.35 14.45
C SER A 228 -6.80 -3.80 15.00
N LEU A 229 -7.78 -3.53 14.14
CA LEU A 229 -9.11 -3.09 14.51
C LEU A 229 -10.04 -4.29 14.71
N SER A 230 -9.74 -5.15 15.68
CA SER A 230 -10.55 -6.36 15.94
C SER A 230 -11.87 -6.04 16.63
N ASN A 231 -13.00 -6.44 16.03
CA ASN A 231 -14.38 -6.22 16.51
C ASN A 231 -14.78 -4.76 16.73
N TRP A 232 -14.37 -3.87 15.83
CA TRP A 232 -14.78 -2.45 15.82
C TRP A 232 -16.14 -2.28 15.17
N PHE A 233 -16.76 -1.10 15.30
CA PHE A 233 -18.10 -0.84 14.78
C PHE A 233 -18.16 0.42 13.91
N ILE A 234 -18.96 0.35 12.86
CA ILE A 234 -19.50 1.51 12.15
C ILE A 234 -20.97 1.66 12.50
N ASP A 235 -21.40 2.87 12.80
CA ASP A 235 -22.75 3.21 13.22
C ASP A 235 -23.25 4.46 12.47
N ASP A 236 -24.53 4.49 12.09
CA ASP A 236 -25.14 5.59 11.33
C ASP A 236 -25.76 6.65 12.26
N LEU A 237 -26.23 6.25 13.45
CA LEU A 237 -26.78 7.21 14.40
C LEU A 237 -26.73 6.69 15.84
N GLU A 238 -26.33 7.55 16.76
CA GLU A 238 -26.29 7.18 18.17
C GLU A 238 -27.67 6.80 18.72
N ASN A 239 -27.82 5.53 19.13
CA ASN A 239 -29.03 4.97 19.74
C ASN A 239 -30.30 5.06 18.86
N ALA A 240 -30.15 5.23 17.56
CA ALA A 240 -31.23 5.27 16.57
C ALA A 240 -30.70 4.72 15.23
N GLY A 241 -31.47 4.80 14.14
CA GLY A 241 -31.01 4.30 12.84
C GLY A 241 -30.89 2.78 12.75
N SER A 242 -29.89 2.32 12.00
CA SER A 242 -29.56 0.91 11.82
C SER A 242 -28.79 0.33 13.01
N SER A 243 -28.70 -1.00 13.09
CA SER A 243 -27.83 -1.63 14.10
C SER A 243 -26.34 -1.43 13.71
N PRO A 244 -25.43 -1.09 14.65
CA PRO A 244 -24.01 -0.96 14.37
C PRO A 244 -23.44 -2.19 13.65
N LYS A 245 -22.61 -1.96 12.63
CA LYS A 245 -21.96 -3.01 11.85
C LYS A 245 -20.58 -3.29 12.40
N VAL A 246 -20.37 -4.54 12.82
CA VAL A 246 -19.07 -5.00 13.31
C VAL A 246 -18.14 -5.29 12.13
N PHE A 247 -16.88 -4.90 12.25
CA PHE A 247 -15.84 -5.20 11.29
C PHE A 247 -14.53 -5.58 11.99
N SER A 248 -13.61 -6.15 11.21
CA SER A 248 -12.24 -6.38 11.66
C SER A 248 -11.26 -6.18 10.52
N LEU A 249 -10.28 -5.31 10.72
CA LEU A 249 -9.28 -4.93 9.74
C LEU A 249 -7.90 -4.84 10.39
N GLU A 250 -6.86 -5.14 9.63
CA GLU A 250 -5.48 -4.81 9.97
C GLU A 250 -5.06 -3.67 9.07
N ILE A 251 -4.77 -2.51 9.62
CA ILE A 251 -4.39 -1.33 8.84
C ILE A 251 -2.94 -1.03 9.15
N THR A 252 -2.07 -1.14 8.15
CA THR A 252 -0.66 -0.81 8.32
C THR A 252 -0.46 0.67 8.64
N ALA A 253 0.72 1.02 9.14
CA ALA A 253 1.07 2.41 9.45
C ALA A 253 0.82 3.31 8.23
N LYS A 254 0.25 4.50 8.47
CA LYS A 254 -0.01 5.51 7.42
C LYS A 254 -0.76 4.99 6.20
N SER A 255 -1.68 4.04 6.40
CA SER A 255 -2.40 3.38 5.32
C SER A 255 -3.90 3.39 5.54
N TYR A 256 -4.64 3.06 4.49
CA TYR A 256 -6.09 3.05 4.43
C TYR A 256 -6.60 1.61 4.32
N ALA A 257 -7.83 1.36 4.77
CA ALA A 257 -8.53 0.11 4.53
C ALA A 257 -10.02 0.35 4.31
N ILE A 258 -10.61 -0.35 3.35
CA ILE A 258 -12.02 -0.23 2.99
C ILE A 258 -12.83 -1.32 3.69
N PHE A 259 -13.97 -0.92 4.25
CA PHE A 259 -15.00 -1.82 4.74
C PHE A 259 -16.28 -1.68 3.90
N ASP A 260 -16.58 -2.70 3.11
CA ASP A 260 -17.83 -2.82 2.34
C ASP A 260 -18.99 -3.29 3.22
N PHE A 261 -20.13 -2.62 3.17
CA PHE A 261 -21.33 -3.07 3.85
C PHE A 261 -22.05 -4.17 3.05
N SER A 262 -22.50 -5.21 3.76
CA SER A 262 -23.29 -6.30 3.17
C SER A 262 -24.75 -5.92 2.90
N SER A 263 -25.19 -4.78 3.41
CA SER A 263 -26.55 -4.23 3.30
C SER A 263 -26.46 -2.73 3.42
N SER A 264 -27.32 -1.99 2.73
CA SER A 264 -27.45 -0.55 2.95
C SER A 264 -27.74 -0.24 4.42
N ILE A 265 -26.94 0.65 4.99
CA ILE A 265 -27.07 1.16 6.34
C ILE A 265 -27.29 2.66 6.38
N PHE A 266 -26.84 3.38 5.35
CA PHE A 266 -27.09 4.80 5.20
C PHE A 266 -28.43 5.01 4.49
N ASN A 267 -29.19 6.01 4.94
CA ASN A 267 -30.51 6.35 4.40
C ASN A 267 -30.45 7.35 3.21
N ASN A 268 -29.25 7.79 2.83
CA ASN A 268 -28.94 8.67 1.69
C ASN A 268 -29.37 10.13 1.87
N ASP A 269 -29.69 10.59 3.09
CA ASP A 269 -30.14 11.95 3.37
C ASP A 269 -29.58 12.48 4.72
N GLY A 270 -28.37 13.04 4.68
CA GLY A 270 -27.75 13.68 5.86
C GLY A 270 -27.34 12.71 6.96
N ASP A 271 -26.87 11.51 6.59
CA ASP A 271 -26.41 10.49 7.53
C ASP A 271 -25.07 10.86 8.15
N SER A 272 -24.98 10.69 9.46
CA SER A 272 -23.71 10.69 10.17
C SER A 272 -23.06 9.31 10.11
N ILE A 273 -21.73 9.25 10.14
CA ILE A 273 -20.99 8.00 10.30
C ILE A 273 -20.16 8.11 11.56
N ARG A 274 -20.23 7.07 12.40
CA ARG A 274 -19.47 6.97 13.64
C ARG A 274 -18.59 5.73 13.61
N LEU A 275 -17.31 5.92 13.90
CA LEU A 275 -16.34 4.86 14.11
C LEU A 275 -16.21 4.60 15.61
N LEU A 276 -16.52 3.39 16.05
CA LEU A 276 -16.44 2.99 17.45
C LEU A 276 -15.41 1.85 17.64
N ASP A 277 -14.68 1.91 18.75
CA ASP A 277 -13.78 0.81 19.13
C ASP A 277 -14.54 -0.43 19.63
N PHE A 278 -13.81 -1.51 19.93
CA PHE A 278 -14.39 -2.76 20.42
C PHE A 278 -15.14 -2.66 21.77
N ASN A 279 -14.91 -1.60 22.54
CA ASN A 279 -15.67 -1.27 23.76
C ASN A 279 -16.84 -0.33 23.48
N LYS A 280 -17.08 0.03 22.21
CA LYS A 280 -18.07 1.01 21.73
C LYS A 280 -17.77 2.45 22.13
N ASN A 281 -16.52 2.79 22.41
CA ASN A 281 -16.14 4.20 22.57
C ASN A 281 -15.98 4.84 21.19
N LEU A 282 -16.47 6.08 21.06
CA LEU A 282 -16.29 6.86 19.83
C LEU A 282 -14.81 7.16 19.57
N LYS A 283 -14.39 6.95 18.33
CA LYS A 283 -13.03 7.20 17.84
C LYS A 283 -12.98 8.30 16.80
N ASP A 284 -13.96 8.31 15.90
CA ASP A 284 -14.11 9.35 14.90
C ASP A 284 -15.57 9.44 14.46
N ASP A 285 -15.97 10.59 13.92
CA ASP A 285 -17.28 10.82 13.33
C ASP A 285 -17.23 11.84 12.19
N PHE A 286 -18.12 11.68 11.22
CA PHE A 286 -18.30 12.61 10.10
C PHE A 286 -19.81 12.76 9.78
N GLU A 287 -20.25 13.99 9.49
CA GLU A 287 -21.63 14.36 9.11
C GLU A 287 -21.73 14.76 7.63
#